data_AF-A0A8S9MUQ4-F1
#
_entry.id   AF-A0A8S9MUQ4-F1
#
_cell.length_a   1.000
_cell.length_b   1.000
_cell.length_c   1.000
_cell.angle_alpha   90.00
_cell.angle_beta   90.00
_cell.angle_gamma   90.00
#
_symmetry.space_group_name_H-M   'P 1'
#
loop_
_entity.id
_entity.type
_entity.pdbx_description
1 polymer ?
#
loop_
_entity_poly.entity_id
_entity_poly.type
_entity_poly.pdbx_seq_one_letter_code
_entity_poly.pdbx_strand_id
1 'polypeptide(L)'
;MSCGEDWRKEARHSPLAMAFHGDRIAYQPLKSTDRSLTKEYVSTEFRMNNNTLEKSKKSNLQKNHTVSTDMNLDGFTHQPYTRGKNKRRPKHKPRFSTRYTLVIVKVLEFVAKKESLQLPHGFAARIAEKSNRSLRRAILSLETCRVQNYPFTDNQAISPMDWEEYVAEISTDMLREQSPKSLFQVRGKVYELLVNCIPPEVLLKRLLYELLRKLDSELKLEVCHWAAYYEHRMRLGQKAIFHIEAFVAKFMSIYKNFLISTFG
;
A
#
# COMPACT_ATOMS: atom_id res chain seq x y z
N MET A 1 -15.63 30.85 23.75
CA MET A 1 -14.59 30.53 24.75
C MET A 1 -14.31 29.05 24.66
N SER A 2 -13.03 28.72 24.69
CA SER A 2 -12.41 27.43 24.36
C SER A 2 -12.62 26.38 25.46
N CYS A 3 -12.78 25.11 25.10
CA CYS A 3 -11.84 24.05 25.52
C CYS A 3 -12.15 22.73 24.81
N GLY A 4 -11.27 22.34 23.90
CA GLY A 4 -11.23 20.99 23.31
C GLY A 4 -10.61 20.00 24.30
N GLU A 5 -11.27 18.86 24.46
CA GLU A 5 -10.79 17.77 25.30
C GLU A 5 -9.74 16.92 24.56
N ASP A 6 -8.61 16.79 25.26
CA ASP A 6 -7.32 16.30 24.82
C ASP A 6 -7.31 14.76 24.75
N TRP A 7 -7.50 14.22 23.55
CA TRP A 7 -7.52 12.79 23.16
C TRP A 7 -6.27 11.98 23.54
N ARG A 8 -5.24 12.60 24.13
CA ARG A 8 -4.00 11.95 24.59
C ARG A 8 -4.13 11.12 25.86
N LYS A 9 -5.21 11.26 26.64
CA LYS A 9 -5.24 10.73 28.01
C LYS A 9 -5.76 9.29 28.14
N GLU A 10 -6.61 8.84 27.22
CA GLU A 10 -7.37 7.57 27.34
C GLU A 10 -6.58 6.32 26.90
N ALA A 11 -5.57 6.45 26.03
CA ALA A 11 -4.78 5.32 25.53
C ALA A 11 -3.71 4.81 26.51
N ARG A 12 -3.84 5.11 27.81
CA ARG A 12 -2.80 4.90 28.83
C ARG A 12 -2.84 3.57 29.57
N HIS A 13 -3.75 2.66 29.26
CA HIS A 13 -3.88 1.38 29.98
C HIS A 13 -3.89 0.20 29.01
N SER A 14 -2.73 -0.43 28.83
CA SER A 14 -2.51 -1.90 28.70
C SER A 14 -1.28 -2.22 27.82
N PRO A 15 -0.20 -2.85 28.36
CA PRO A 15 0.97 -3.26 27.59
C PRO A 15 1.11 -4.80 27.50
N LEU A 16 1.38 -5.35 26.31
CA LEU A 16 1.91 -6.72 26.14
C LEU A 16 2.97 -6.79 25.04
N ALA A 17 4.16 -7.29 25.40
CA ALA A 17 5.18 -7.80 24.48
C ALA A 17 5.89 -9.00 25.15
N MET A 18 6.11 -10.06 24.36
CA MET A 18 6.62 -11.38 24.76
C MET A 18 8.14 -11.39 25.04
N ALA A 19 8.56 -12.18 26.03
CA ALA A 19 9.94 -12.66 26.20
C ALA A 19 9.96 -14.19 26.05
N PHE A 20 10.91 -14.71 25.28
CA PHE A 20 11.13 -16.15 25.11
C PHE A 20 11.97 -16.69 26.26
N HIS A 21 11.42 -17.61 27.05
CA HIS A 21 12.15 -18.59 27.86
C HIS A 21 11.52 -19.97 27.59
N GLY A 22 12.37 -21.01 27.58
CA GLY A 22 12.04 -22.36 27.14
C GLY A 22 10.75 -22.93 27.74
N ASP A 23 10.01 -23.62 26.88
CA ASP A 23 8.94 -24.59 27.15
C ASP A 23 7.91 -24.24 28.23
N ARG A 24 7.37 -23.01 28.18
CA ARG A 24 5.96 -22.66 28.47
C ARG A 24 5.78 -21.15 28.31
N ILE A 25 4.79 -20.73 27.51
CA ILE A 25 4.46 -19.31 27.34
C ILE A 25 3.60 -18.86 28.54
N ALA A 26 4.19 -18.07 29.45
CA ALA A 26 3.46 -17.30 30.46
C ALA A 26 3.99 -15.85 30.50
N TYR A 27 3.08 -14.88 30.59
CA TYR A 27 3.37 -13.44 30.49
C TYR A 27 3.76 -12.81 31.86
N GLN A 28 4.79 -11.94 31.88
CA GLN A 28 5.04 -10.97 32.97
C GLN A 28 5.55 -9.59 32.46
N PRO A 29 5.30 -8.47 33.17
CA PRO A 29 5.56 -7.11 32.69
C PRO A 29 6.94 -6.53 33.11
N LEU A 30 7.59 -5.80 32.19
CA LEU A 30 8.86 -5.09 32.41
C LEU A 30 8.69 -3.77 33.18
N LYS A 31 9.52 -3.57 34.20
CA LYS A 31 9.56 -2.37 35.05
C LYS A 31 10.22 -1.18 34.36
N SER A 32 9.78 0.00 34.80
CA SER A 32 10.06 1.36 34.34
C SER A 32 11.51 1.82 34.55
N THR A 33 12.26 2.10 33.49
CA THR A 33 13.41 3.02 33.50
C THR A 33 13.83 3.38 32.07
N ASP A 34 12.98 4.10 31.31
CA ASP A 34 13.48 4.91 30.18
C ASP A 34 12.44 5.92 29.66
N ARG A 35 11.86 6.70 30.58
CA ARG A 35 10.68 7.55 30.33
C ARG A 35 11.01 8.97 29.84
N SER A 36 12.30 9.31 29.69
CA SER A 36 12.76 10.67 29.39
C SER A 36 13.08 10.90 27.90
N LEU A 37 13.60 9.90 27.18
CA LEU A 37 14.10 10.10 25.80
C LEU A 37 13.00 10.19 24.73
N THR A 38 11.80 9.65 24.99
CA THR A 38 10.70 9.61 24.01
C THR A 38 9.88 10.90 23.93
N LYS A 39 9.91 11.75 24.96
CA LYS A 39 9.13 13.01 24.99
C LYS A 39 9.82 14.15 24.25
N GLU A 40 11.15 14.13 24.17
CA GLU A 40 11.93 15.20 23.57
C GLU A 40 12.00 15.07 22.04
N TYR A 41 12.04 13.84 21.50
CA TYR A 41 12.20 13.60 20.07
C TYR A 41 10.96 13.94 19.23
N VAL A 42 9.76 13.59 19.71
CA VAL A 42 8.50 13.82 18.97
C VAL A 42 8.10 15.30 18.94
N SER A 43 8.49 16.08 19.96
CA SER A 43 8.11 17.49 20.10
C SER A 43 9.06 18.43 19.34
N THR A 44 10.34 18.07 19.21
CA THR A 44 11.35 18.89 18.53
C THR A 44 11.32 18.74 17.01
N GLU A 45 11.04 17.54 16.46
CA GLU A 45 10.98 17.32 15.01
C GLU A 45 9.72 17.94 14.35
N PHE A 46 8.58 18.01 15.06
CA PHE A 46 7.35 18.59 14.51
C PHE A 46 7.41 20.13 14.40
N ARG A 47 8.21 20.79 15.23
CA ARG A 47 8.36 22.26 15.24
C ARG A 47 9.34 22.78 14.19
N MET A 48 10.33 21.98 13.79
CA MET A 48 11.29 22.41 12.76
C MET A 48 10.72 22.34 11.33
N ASN A 49 9.80 21.41 11.03
CA ASN A 49 9.38 21.15 9.65
C ASN A 49 8.35 22.15 9.10
N ASN A 50 7.58 22.83 9.96
CA ASN A 50 6.62 23.86 9.54
C ASN A 50 7.31 25.16 9.06
N ASN A 51 8.51 25.47 9.57
CA ASN A 51 9.27 26.66 9.16
C ASN A 51 9.91 26.49 7.77
N THR A 52 10.17 25.25 7.35
CA THR A 52 10.79 24.95 6.05
C THR A 52 9.77 25.01 4.90
N LEU A 53 8.50 24.64 5.17
CA LEU A 53 7.41 24.73 4.18
C LEU A 53 6.98 26.18 3.88
N GLU A 54 7.00 27.06 4.89
CA GLU A 54 6.64 28.48 4.73
C GLU A 54 7.67 29.29 3.93
N LYS A 55 8.96 28.94 4.02
CA LYS A 55 10.02 29.58 3.20
C LYS A 55 9.93 29.23 1.72
N SER A 56 9.45 28.02 1.38
CA SER A 56 9.33 27.58 -0.02
C SER A 56 8.17 28.28 -0.74
N LYS A 57 7.05 28.54 -0.04
CA LYS A 57 5.86 29.21 -0.62
C LYS A 57 6.08 30.69 -0.93
N LYS A 58 6.92 31.41 -0.17
CA LYS A 58 7.20 32.84 -0.41
C LYS A 58 8.15 33.09 -1.60
N SER A 59 8.93 32.10 -2.04
CA SER A 59 9.87 32.26 -3.16
C SER A 59 9.23 32.19 -4.55
N ASN A 60 8.03 31.58 -4.67
CA ASN A 60 7.36 31.34 -5.95
C ASN A 60 6.30 32.39 -6.33
N LEU A 61 5.99 33.33 -5.44
CA LEU A 61 4.93 34.32 -5.67
C LEU A 61 5.44 35.64 -6.28
N GLN A 62 6.73 35.74 -6.63
CA GLN A 62 7.36 37.02 -7.00
C GLN A 62 8.00 37.07 -8.39
N LYS A 63 7.71 36.12 -9.29
CA LYS A 63 8.37 36.04 -10.61
C LYS A 63 7.50 36.15 -11.86
N ASN A 64 6.19 36.44 -11.75
CA ASN A 64 5.34 36.57 -12.94
C ASN A 64 4.61 37.92 -12.99
N HIS A 65 5.34 39.01 -13.28
CA HIS A 65 4.76 40.23 -13.85
C HIS A 65 5.79 40.94 -14.74
N THR A 66 5.31 41.47 -15.88
CA THR A 66 6.02 42.12 -17.01
C THR A 66 6.69 41.11 -17.96
N VAL A 67 6.38 41.05 -19.27
CA VAL A 67 6.34 42.12 -20.26
C VAL A 67 5.32 41.80 -21.37
N SER A 68 4.50 42.79 -21.72
CA SER A 68 3.73 42.88 -22.98
C SER A 68 4.62 43.50 -24.07
N THR A 69 4.55 42.99 -25.30
CA THR A 69 4.71 43.79 -26.54
C THR A 69 4.18 43.00 -27.73
N ASP A 70 3.36 43.69 -28.52
CA ASP A 70 2.68 43.29 -29.74
C ASP A 70 3.61 42.96 -30.91
N MET A 71 3.24 41.97 -31.73
CA MET A 71 3.37 42.03 -33.19
C MET A 71 2.29 41.16 -33.85
N ASN A 72 1.42 41.81 -34.62
CA ASN A 72 0.50 41.21 -35.59
C ASN A 72 1.28 40.74 -36.83
N LEU A 73 0.86 39.61 -37.43
CA LEU A 73 0.87 39.35 -38.87
C LEU A 73 0.03 38.10 -39.18
N ASP A 74 -1.20 38.38 -39.62
CA ASP A 74 -1.99 37.76 -40.69
C ASP A 74 -1.94 36.25 -40.98
N GLY A 75 -3.14 35.65 -40.96
CA GLY A 75 -3.54 34.67 -41.98
C GLY A 75 -3.52 33.20 -41.59
N PHE A 76 -4.45 32.74 -40.74
CA PHE A 76 -4.89 31.34 -40.77
C PHE A 76 -6.37 31.23 -40.37
N THR A 77 -7.17 30.69 -41.29
CA THR A 77 -8.60 30.42 -41.19
C THR A 77 -8.98 29.65 -39.92
N HIS A 78 -9.89 30.21 -39.11
CA HIS A 78 -10.53 29.54 -37.98
C HIS A 78 -11.49 28.45 -38.46
N GLN A 79 -11.16 27.17 -38.22
CA GLN A 79 -12.14 26.09 -38.15
C GLN A 79 -12.43 25.77 -36.66
N PRO A 80 -13.70 25.70 -36.24
CA PRO A 80 -14.04 25.44 -34.84
C PRO A 80 -13.70 24.00 -34.45
N TYR A 81 -12.91 23.86 -33.39
CA TYR A 81 -12.55 22.59 -32.77
C TYR A 81 -13.78 21.99 -32.07
N THR A 82 -14.50 21.10 -32.74
CA THR A 82 -15.60 20.36 -32.12
C THR A 82 -15.05 19.36 -31.10
N ARG A 83 -15.44 19.55 -29.83
CA ARG A 83 -15.10 18.73 -28.65
C ARG A 83 -15.60 17.29 -28.83
N GLY A 84 -14.74 16.42 -29.35
CA GLY A 84 -14.98 14.99 -29.47
C GLY A 84 -15.20 14.34 -28.09
N LYS A 85 -16.30 13.59 -27.96
CA LYS A 85 -16.66 12.80 -26.77
C LYS A 85 -15.47 11.94 -26.32
N ASN A 86 -15.02 12.12 -25.07
CA ASN A 86 -14.01 11.29 -24.42
C ASN A 86 -14.50 9.84 -24.32
N LYS A 87 -14.28 9.04 -25.37
CA LYS A 87 -14.33 7.58 -25.29
C LYS A 87 -13.21 7.15 -24.34
N ARG A 88 -13.59 6.59 -23.19
CA ARG A 88 -12.67 5.97 -22.22
C ARG A 88 -11.76 5.02 -22.98
N ARG A 89 -10.48 5.38 -23.13
CA ARG A 89 -9.48 4.53 -23.77
C ARG A 89 -9.42 3.21 -22.99
N PRO A 90 -9.50 2.04 -23.66
CA PRO A 90 -9.34 0.77 -22.97
C PRO A 90 -7.98 0.73 -22.29
N LYS A 91 -7.94 0.23 -21.05
CA LYS A 91 -6.73 0.12 -20.23
C LYS A 91 -5.71 -0.74 -20.99
N HIS A 92 -4.79 -0.10 -21.71
CA HIS A 92 -3.77 -0.78 -22.48
C HIS A 92 -2.81 -1.47 -21.51
N LYS A 93 -2.89 -2.81 -21.39
CA LYS A 93 -1.85 -3.59 -20.69
C LYS A 93 -0.51 -3.30 -21.39
N PRO A 94 0.58 -3.00 -20.65
CA PRO A 94 1.85 -2.65 -21.27
C PRO A 94 2.38 -3.81 -22.12
N ARG A 95 2.84 -3.55 -23.35
CA ARG A 95 3.28 -4.55 -24.34
C ARG A 95 4.38 -5.50 -23.84
N PHE A 96 5.17 -5.09 -22.85
CA PHE A 96 6.18 -5.93 -22.19
C PHE A 96 5.59 -6.99 -21.26
N SER A 97 4.33 -6.80 -20.81
CA SER A 97 3.59 -7.74 -19.96
C SER A 97 3.35 -9.10 -20.61
N THR A 98 3.21 -9.11 -21.94
CA THR A 98 2.72 -10.27 -22.69
C THR A 98 3.82 -11.29 -22.98
N ARG A 99 5.10 -10.88 -23.01
CA ARG A 99 6.20 -11.79 -23.38
C ARG A 99 6.49 -12.81 -22.28
N TYR A 100 6.51 -12.42 -21.01
CA TYR A 100 6.83 -13.35 -19.92
C TYR A 100 5.67 -14.28 -19.56
N THR A 101 4.41 -13.82 -19.71
CA THR A 101 3.25 -14.67 -19.42
C THR A 101 3.25 -15.88 -20.35
N LEU A 102 3.62 -15.68 -21.62
CA LEU A 102 3.78 -16.78 -22.59
C LEU A 102 4.86 -17.79 -22.18
N VAL A 103 5.98 -17.34 -21.62
CA VAL A 103 7.04 -18.25 -21.15
C VAL A 103 6.53 -19.10 -19.98
N ILE A 104 5.85 -18.50 -19.01
CA ILE A 104 5.29 -19.21 -17.86
C ILE A 104 4.21 -20.20 -18.33
N VAL A 105 3.33 -19.81 -19.25
CA VAL A 105 2.29 -20.69 -19.83
C VAL A 105 2.92 -21.92 -20.48
N LYS A 106 3.98 -21.77 -21.29
CA LYS A 106 4.69 -22.91 -21.90
C LYS A 106 5.23 -23.89 -20.85
N VAL A 107 5.77 -23.37 -19.75
CA VAL A 107 6.26 -24.22 -18.65
C VAL A 107 5.11 -24.91 -17.94
N LEU A 108 3.99 -24.23 -17.68
CA LEU A 108 2.80 -24.83 -17.07
C LEU A 108 2.20 -25.93 -17.96
N GLU A 109 2.12 -25.71 -19.27
CA GLU A 109 1.67 -26.72 -20.24
C GLU A 109 2.64 -27.91 -20.29
N PHE A 110 3.95 -27.68 -20.20
CA PHE A 110 4.94 -28.75 -20.13
C PHE A 110 4.79 -29.60 -18.86
N VAL A 111 4.60 -28.96 -17.70
CA VAL A 111 4.35 -29.66 -16.43
C VAL A 111 3.03 -30.43 -16.49
N ALA A 112 1.96 -29.80 -16.99
CA ALA A 112 0.66 -30.46 -17.14
C ALA A 112 0.72 -31.69 -18.05
N LYS A 113 1.46 -31.62 -19.17
CA LYS A 113 1.68 -32.77 -20.07
C LYS A 113 2.43 -33.91 -19.38
N LYS A 114 3.45 -33.61 -18.57
CA LYS A 114 4.20 -34.62 -17.80
C LYS A 114 3.34 -35.28 -16.73
N GLU A 115 2.45 -34.52 -16.11
CA GLU A 115 1.53 -34.98 -15.07
C GLU A 115 0.24 -35.61 -15.63
N SER A 116 0.12 -35.77 -16.96
CA SER A 116 -1.10 -36.24 -17.64
C SER A 116 -2.36 -35.42 -17.31
N LEU A 117 -2.22 -34.11 -17.09
CA LEU A 117 -3.30 -33.18 -16.75
C LEU A 117 -3.80 -32.42 -17.99
N GLN A 118 -5.12 -32.26 -18.09
CA GLN A 118 -5.76 -31.45 -19.14
C GLN A 118 -5.87 -29.99 -18.71
N LEU A 119 -4.88 -29.16 -19.07
CA LEU A 119 -4.84 -27.75 -18.70
C LEU A 119 -5.37 -26.84 -19.83
N PRO A 120 -6.50 -26.12 -19.64
CA PRO A 120 -6.97 -25.12 -20.60
C PRO A 120 -5.97 -23.97 -20.75
N HIS A 121 -5.73 -23.53 -21.98
CA HIS A 121 -4.79 -22.44 -22.26
C HIS A 121 -5.21 -21.11 -21.61
N GLY A 122 -6.52 -20.79 -21.62
CA GLY A 122 -7.06 -19.59 -20.97
C GLY A 122 -6.78 -19.58 -19.46
N PHE A 123 -7.02 -20.71 -18.80
CA PHE A 123 -6.71 -20.90 -17.39
C PHE A 123 -5.20 -20.78 -17.08
N ALA A 124 -4.34 -21.40 -17.89
CA ALA A 124 -2.89 -21.27 -17.75
C ALA A 124 -2.42 -19.80 -17.85
N ALA A 125 -3.00 -19.03 -18.79
CA ALA A 125 -2.71 -17.61 -18.93
C ALA A 125 -3.13 -16.81 -17.68
N ARG A 126 -4.28 -17.14 -17.07
CA ARG A 126 -4.74 -16.51 -15.81
C ARG A 126 -3.81 -16.82 -14.63
N ILE A 127 -3.32 -18.05 -14.52
CA ILE A 127 -2.32 -18.44 -13.51
C ILE A 127 -1.02 -17.65 -13.73
N ALA A 128 -0.54 -17.57 -14.98
CA ALA A 128 0.64 -16.82 -15.33
C ALA A 128 0.51 -15.32 -14.97
N GLU A 129 -0.64 -14.71 -15.22
CA GLU A 129 -0.90 -13.31 -14.81
C GLU A 129 -0.89 -13.15 -13.28
N LYS A 130 -1.56 -14.04 -12.54
CA LYS A 130 -1.62 -13.99 -11.07
C LYS A 130 -0.30 -14.30 -10.38
N SER A 131 0.58 -15.05 -11.02
CA SER A 131 1.90 -15.43 -10.48
C SER A 131 2.86 -14.25 -10.27
N ASN A 132 2.54 -13.07 -10.82
CA ASN A 132 3.38 -11.87 -10.76
C ASN A 132 4.84 -12.14 -11.19
N ARG A 133 5.02 -12.87 -12.30
CA ARG A 133 6.33 -13.23 -12.88
C ARG A 133 7.15 -14.22 -12.03
N SER A 134 6.56 -14.84 -11.01
CA SER A 134 7.22 -15.90 -10.25
C SER A 134 6.80 -17.27 -10.77
N LEU A 135 7.73 -17.99 -11.39
CA LEU A 135 7.47 -19.34 -11.89
C LEU A 135 7.10 -20.30 -10.75
N ARG A 136 7.80 -20.20 -9.61
CA ARG A 136 7.50 -21.00 -8.41
C ARG A 136 6.06 -20.79 -7.96
N ARG A 137 5.61 -19.53 -7.90
CA ARG A 137 4.24 -19.20 -7.53
C ARG A 137 3.24 -19.75 -8.55
N ALA A 138 3.54 -19.68 -9.84
CA ALA A 138 2.67 -20.23 -10.88
C ALA A 138 2.46 -21.74 -10.74
N ILE A 139 3.55 -22.49 -10.48
CA ILE A 139 3.49 -23.95 -10.31
C ILE A 139 2.71 -24.31 -9.03
N LEU A 140 3.03 -23.67 -7.90
CA LEU A 140 2.29 -23.89 -6.66
C LEU A 140 0.80 -23.56 -6.82
N SER A 141 0.46 -22.47 -7.51
CA SER A 141 -0.94 -22.14 -7.81
C SER A 141 -1.62 -23.20 -8.69
N LEU A 142 -0.92 -23.81 -9.65
CA LEU A 142 -1.45 -24.90 -10.47
C LEU A 142 -1.75 -26.14 -9.61
N GLU A 143 -0.83 -26.51 -8.73
CA GLU A 143 -0.99 -27.62 -7.79
C GLU A 143 -2.17 -27.38 -6.83
N THR A 144 -2.27 -26.19 -6.24
CA THR A 144 -3.41 -25.82 -5.39
C THR A 144 -4.73 -25.89 -6.15
N CYS A 145 -4.78 -25.40 -7.39
CA CYS A 145 -5.99 -25.47 -8.21
C CYS A 145 -6.39 -26.92 -8.52
N ARG A 146 -5.41 -27.81 -8.76
CA ARG A 146 -5.65 -29.25 -8.98
C ARG A 146 -6.28 -29.90 -7.75
N VAL A 147 -5.75 -29.60 -6.56
CA VAL A 147 -6.25 -30.15 -5.28
C VAL A 147 -7.65 -29.61 -4.97
N GLN A 148 -7.92 -28.35 -5.27
CA GLN A 148 -9.22 -27.72 -5.00
C GLN A 148 -10.33 -28.23 -5.91
N ASN A 149 -10.09 -28.34 -7.22
CA ASN A 149 -11.09 -28.80 -8.16
C ASN A 149 -10.44 -29.34 -9.44
N TYR A 150 -10.72 -30.61 -9.77
CA TYR A 150 -10.32 -31.24 -11.01
C TYR A 150 -11.49 -32.09 -11.56
N PRO A 151 -11.82 -32.03 -12.88
CA PRO A 151 -11.08 -31.40 -13.99
C PRO A 151 -11.04 -29.87 -13.99
N PHE A 152 -9.99 -29.28 -14.59
CA PHE A 152 -9.86 -27.83 -14.68
C PHE A 152 -10.95 -27.19 -15.55
N THR A 153 -11.47 -26.05 -15.10
CA THR A 153 -12.40 -25.23 -15.89
C THR A 153 -11.78 -23.87 -16.19
N ASP A 154 -12.11 -23.26 -17.33
CA ASP A 154 -11.50 -22.00 -17.74
C ASP A 154 -11.82 -20.84 -16.77
N ASN A 155 -12.97 -20.92 -16.09
CA ASN A 155 -13.46 -19.95 -15.11
C ASN A 155 -13.11 -20.29 -13.65
N GLN A 156 -12.31 -21.32 -13.39
CA GLN A 156 -11.94 -21.70 -12.03
C GLN A 156 -11.32 -20.51 -11.27
N ALA A 157 -11.72 -20.36 -10.00
CA ALA A 157 -11.15 -19.34 -9.12
C ALA A 157 -9.74 -19.76 -8.70
N ILE A 158 -8.77 -18.87 -8.93
CA ILE A 158 -7.39 -19.06 -8.45
C ILE A 158 -7.28 -18.34 -7.12
N SER A 159 -7.21 -19.09 -6.02
CA SER A 159 -7.09 -18.52 -4.68
C SER A 159 -5.79 -17.72 -4.53
N PRO A 160 -5.81 -16.52 -3.94
CA PRO A 160 -4.58 -15.87 -3.47
C PRO A 160 -3.97 -16.67 -2.31
N MET A 161 -2.76 -16.28 -1.90
CA MET A 161 -2.15 -16.82 -0.68
C MET A 161 -2.82 -16.19 0.54
N ASP A 162 -3.02 -16.95 1.61
CA ASP A 162 -3.75 -16.52 2.81
C ASP A 162 -3.23 -15.19 3.39
N TRP A 163 -1.91 -15.02 3.43
CA TRP A 163 -1.30 -13.78 3.90
C TRP A 163 -1.60 -12.56 3.00
N GLU A 164 -1.76 -12.75 1.69
CA GLU A 164 -2.12 -11.66 0.78
C GLU A 164 -3.58 -11.24 0.98
N GLU A 165 -4.46 -12.20 1.26
CA GLU A 165 -5.87 -11.94 1.59
C GLU A 165 -5.98 -11.20 2.94
N TYR A 166 -5.20 -11.62 3.93
CA TYR A 166 -5.16 -10.94 5.22
C TYR A 166 -4.66 -9.48 5.10
N VAL A 167 -3.67 -9.21 4.24
CA VAL A 167 -3.25 -7.83 3.94
C VAL A 167 -4.34 -7.04 3.22
N ALA A 168 -5.11 -7.68 2.33
CA ALA A 168 -6.25 -7.05 1.67
C ALA A 168 -7.36 -6.70 2.68
N GLU A 169 -7.59 -7.52 3.70
CA GLU A 169 -8.47 -7.23 4.82
C GLU A 169 -7.98 -6.01 5.62
N ILE A 170 -6.71 -6.01 6.03
CA ILE A 170 -6.09 -4.86 6.74
C ILE A 170 -6.29 -3.56 5.95
N SER A 171 -6.06 -3.57 4.64
CA SER A 171 -6.28 -2.38 3.80
C SER A 171 -7.73 -1.91 3.80
N THR A 172 -8.69 -2.83 3.93
CA THR A 172 -10.13 -2.53 3.98
C THR A 172 -10.48 -1.90 5.33
N ASP A 173 -9.95 -2.42 6.42
CA ASP A 173 -10.17 -1.86 7.76
C ASP A 173 -9.59 -0.45 7.88
N MET A 174 -8.39 -0.22 7.31
CA MET A 174 -7.77 1.11 7.25
C MET A 174 -8.60 2.15 6.50
N LEU A 175 -9.38 1.74 5.49
CA LEU A 175 -10.28 2.61 4.74
C LEU A 175 -11.63 2.79 5.44
N ARG A 176 -12.09 1.78 6.18
CA ARG A 176 -13.38 1.80 6.88
C ARG A 176 -13.38 2.78 8.05
N GLU A 177 -12.33 2.77 8.88
CA GLU A 177 -12.30 3.59 10.10
C GLU A 177 -10.90 4.12 10.40
N GLN A 178 -10.78 5.45 10.55
CA GLN A 178 -9.53 6.15 10.91
C GLN A 178 -9.57 6.63 12.37
N SER A 179 -9.65 5.68 13.30
CA SER A 179 -9.63 5.91 14.75
C SER A 179 -8.40 5.27 15.40
N PRO A 180 -7.97 5.74 16.61
CA PRO A 180 -6.89 5.09 17.36
C PRO A 180 -7.19 3.63 17.71
N LYS A 181 -8.46 3.27 17.89
CA LYS A 181 -8.90 1.89 18.14
C LYS A 181 -8.65 1.01 16.92
N SER A 182 -9.02 1.48 15.73
CA SER A 182 -8.75 0.80 14.46
C SER A 182 -7.23 0.64 14.24
N LEU A 183 -6.43 1.69 14.50
CA LEU A 183 -4.96 1.61 14.41
C LEU A 183 -4.37 0.52 15.31
N PHE A 184 -4.86 0.40 16.55
CA PHE A 184 -4.42 -0.65 17.48
C PHE A 184 -4.77 -2.05 16.98
N GLN A 185 -5.97 -2.24 16.43
CA GLN A 185 -6.37 -3.52 15.83
C GLN A 185 -5.51 -3.86 14.61
N VAL A 186 -5.28 -2.90 13.71
CA VAL A 186 -4.40 -3.08 12.54
C VAL A 186 -2.98 -3.44 12.96
N ARG A 187 -2.45 -2.82 14.03
CA ARG A 187 -1.15 -3.20 14.59
C ARG A 187 -1.12 -4.66 15.04
N GLY A 188 -2.19 -5.15 15.67
CA GLY A 188 -2.32 -6.57 16.03
C GLY A 188 -2.21 -7.49 14.81
N LYS A 189 -2.96 -7.17 13.74
CA LYS A 189 -2.91 -7.93 12.48
C LYS A 189 -1.54 -7.91 11.82
N VAL A 190 -0.88 -6.74 11.82
CA VAL A 190 0.51 -6.60 11.32
C VAL A 190 1.47 -7.44 12.16
N TYR A 191 1.30 -7.48 13.47
CA TYR A 191 2.14 -8.29 14.35
C TYR A 191 1.99 -9.79 14.04
N GLU A 192 0.77 -10.29 13.83
CA GLU A 192 0.54 -11.68 13.42
C GLU A 192 1.26 -12.04 12.12
N LEU A 193 1.24 -11.14 11.13
CA LEU A 193 1.97 -11.34 9.87
C LEU A 193 3.49 -11.41 10.08
N LEU A 194 4.03 -10.56 10.95
CA LEU A 194 5.47 -10.55 11.26
C LEU A 194 5.89 -11.80 12.05
N VAL A 195 5.04 -12.27 12.97
CA VAL A 195 5.28 -13.52 13.73
C VAL A 195 5.27 -14.73 12.79
N ASN A 196 4.42 -14.73 11.77
CA ASN A 196 4.39 -15.75 10.71
C ASN A 196 5.54 -15.62 9.69
N CYS A 197 6.63 -14.95 10.05
CA CYS A 197 7.86 -14.83 9.28
C CYS A 197 7.70 -14.18 7.89
N ILE A 198 6.73 -13.27 7.73
CA ILE A 198 6.59 -12.50 6.49
C ILE A 198 7.53 -11.29 6.55
N PRO A 199 8.45 -11.13 5.57
CA PRO A 199 9.37 -10.00 5.56
C PRO A 199 8.62 -8.66 5.53
N PRO A 200 9.02 -7.69 6.36
CA PRO A 200 8.29 -6.44 6.51
C PRO A 200 8.29 -5.58 5.23
N GLU A 201 9.31 -5.70 4.38
CA GLU A 201 9.38 -5.04 3.07
C GLU A 201 8.31 -5.59 2.12
N VAL A 202 8.07 -6.90 2.16
CA VAL A 202 7.04 -7.56 1.36
C VAL A 202 5.66 -7.13 1.85
N LEU A 203 5.49 -7.07 3.17
CA LEU A 203 4.26 -6.61 3.80
C LEU A 203 3.92 -5.17 3.41
N LEU A 204 4.86 -4.23 3.55
CA LEU A 204 4.65 -2.82 3.21
C LEU A 204 4.35 -2.64 1.71
N LYS A 205 5.09 -3.34 0.84
CA LYS A 205 4.85 -3.30 -0.61
C LYS A 205 3.47 -3.84 -0.98
N ARG A 206 3.05 -4.94 -0.34
CA ARG A 206 1.73 -5.53 -0.60
C ARG A 206 0.61 -4.64 -0.09
N LEU A 207 0.75 -4.09 1.12
CA LEU A 207 -0.21 -3.17 1.71
C LEU A 207 -0.38 -1.93 0.83
N LEU A 208 0.73 -1.32 0.38
CA LEU A 208 0.69 -0.19 -0.55
C LEU A 208 -0.04 -0.56 -1.85
N TYR A 209 0.26 -1.72 -2.44
CA TYR A 209 -0.39 -2.18 -3.66
C TYR A 209 -1.92 -2.28 -3.51
N GLU A 210 -2.41 -2.83 -2.40
CA GLU A 210 -3.85 -2.92 -2.12
C GLU A 210 -4.49 -1.54 -1.89
N LEU A 211 -3.82 -0.65 -1.17
CA LEU A 211 -4.29 0.72 -0.96
C LEU A 211 -4.41 1.48 -2.28
N LEU A 212 -3.39 1.44 -3.14
CA LEU A 212 -3.39 2.15 -4.43
C LEU A 212 -4.48 1.69 -5.40
N ARG A 213 -5.00 0.46 -5.23
CA ARG A 213 -6.14 -0.04 -6.02
C ARG A 213 -7.47 0.58 -5.60
N LYS A 214 -7.60 0.95 -4.32
CA LYS A 214 -8.83 1.46 -3.71
C LYS A 214 -8.87 2.99 -3.60
N LEU A 215 -7.73 3.67 -3.68
CA LEU A 215 -7.60 5.12 -3.57
C LEU A 215 -7.84 5.89 -4.88
N ASP A 216 -8.25 7.15 -4.73
CA ASP A 216 -8.31 8.15 -5.80
C ASP A 216 -6.92 8.62 -6.24
N SER A 217 -6.81 9.08 -7.49
CA SER A 217 -5.52 9.46 -8.11
C SER A 217 -4.76 10.55 -7.37
N GLU A 218 -5.46 11.47 -6.71
CA GLU A 218 -4.87 12.60 -5.99
C GLU A 218 -4.05 12.14 -4.78
N LEU A 219 -4.54 11.12 -4.06
CA LEU A 219 -3.86 10.58 -2.88
C LEU A 219 -2.71 9.64 -3.22
N LYS A 220 -2.70 9.04 -4.41
CA LYS A 220 -1.71 8.00 -4.76
C LYS A 220 -0.28 8.50 -4.67
N LEU A 221 -0.01 9.72 -5.14
CA LEU A 221 1.34 10.28 -5.13
C LEU A 221 1.84 10.49 -3.70
N GLU A 222 1.00 11.08 -2.83
CA GLU A 222 1.35 11.34 -1.44
C GLU A 222 1.55 10.03 -0.66
N VAL A 223 0.64 9.06 -0.82
CA VAL A 223 0.76 7.74 -0.16
C VAL A 223 2.01 6.99 -0.62
N CYS A 224 2.34 7.02 -1.91
CA CYS A 224 3.58 6.44 -2.44
C CYS A 224 4.83 7.10 -1.83
N HIS A 225 4.84 8.43 -1.70
CA HIS A 225 5.95 9.16 -1.08
C HIS A 225 6.19 8.70 0.36
N TRP A 226 5.13 8.65 1.18
CA TRP A 226 5.24 8.18 2.57
C TRP A 226 5.62 6.71 2.66
N ALA A 227 5.11 5.85 1.77
CA ALA A 227 5.50 4.45 1.74
C ALA A 227 7.00 4.29 1.47
N ALA A 228 7.56 5.02 0.49
CA ALA A 228 8.99 5.01 0.20
C ALA A 228 9.82 5.54 1.38
N TYR A 229 9.34 6.60 2.04
CA TYR A 229 9.99 7.16 3.23
C TYR A 229 10.08 6.15 4.38
N TYR A 230 8.97 5.51 4.74
CA TYR A 230 8.94 4.52 5.82
C TYR A 230 9.66 3.23 5.45
N GLU A 231 9.65 2.82 4.19
CA GLU A 231 10.44 1.67 3.71
C GLU A 231 11.94 1.92 3.89
N HIS A 232 12.43 3.11 3.49
CA HIS A 232 13.83 3.47 3.69
C HIS A 232 14.21 3.51 5.17
N ARG A 233 13.37 4.14 6.01
CA ARG A 233 13.58 4.20 7.46
C ARG A 233 13.59 2.82 8.12
N MET A 234 12.78 1.90 7.63
CA MET A 234 12.72 0.53 8.12
C MET A 234 14.02 -0.25 7.86
N ARG A 235 14.72 0.03 6.75
CA ARG A 235 16.03 -0.59 6.47
C ARG A 235 17.14 -0.04 7.36
N LEU A 236 17.01 1.20 7.84
CA LEU A 236 17.99 1.86 8.71
C LEU A 236 17.71 1.64 10.20
N GLY A 237 16.47 1.31 10.56
CA GLY A 237 15.98 1.23 11.93
C GLY A 237 15.96 -0.17 12.52
N GLN A 238 15.69 -0.23 13.82
CA GLN A 238 15.39 -1.48 14.52
C GLN A 238 13.87 -1.61 14.71
N LYS A 239 13.36 -2.86 14.70
CA LYS A 239 11.94 -3.22 14.89
C LYS A 239 11.01 -2.68 13.79
N ALA A 240 10.83 -3.48 12.73
CA ALA A 240 10.01 -3.15 11.58
C ALA A 240 8.55 -2.74 11.89
N ILE A 241 7.96 -3.30 12.96
CA ILE A 241 6.60 -2.98 13.38
C ILE A 241 6.37 -1.49 13.61
N PHE A 242 7.34 -0.75 14.16
CA PHE A 242 7.18 0.68 14.42
C PHE A 242 7.10 1.50 13.13
N HIS A 243 7.86 1.10 12.11
CA HIS A 243 7.87 1.78 10.82
C HIS A 243 6.57 1.51 10.04
N ILE A 244 6.05 0.28 10.11
CA ILE A 244 4.78 -0.07 9.48
C ILE A 244 3.62 0.61 10.22
N GLU A 245 3.61 0.60 11.55
CA GLU A 245 2.61 1.31 12.37
C GLU A 245 2.62 2.82 12.06
N ALA A 246 3.80 3.43 11.95
CA ALA A 246 3.92 4.84 11.59
C ALA A 246 3.38 5.13 10.17
N PHE A 247 3.65 4.26 9.19
CA PHE A 247 3.07 4.36 7.85
C PHE A 247 1.53 4.26 7.89
N VAL A 248 0.98 3.28 8.60
CA VAL A 248 -0.47 3.08 8.73
C VAL A 248 -1.12 4.31 9.38
N ALA A 249 -0.54 4.82 10.47
CA ALA A 249 -1.04 6.02 11.14
C ALA A 249 -0.98 7.25 10.23
N LYS A 250 0.12 7.42 9.47
CA LYS A 250 0.26 8.52 8.52
C LYS A 250 -0.76 8.42 7.40
N PHE A 251 -0.98 7.24 6.84
CA PHE A 251 -2.00 6.97 5.83
C PHE A 251 -3.40 7.31 6.37
N MET A 252 -3.78 6.80 7.54
CA MET A 252 -5.08 7.07 8.15
C MET A 252 -5.32 8.57 8.36
N SER A 253 -4.28 9.32 8.77
CA SER A 253 -4.38 10.77 8.91
C SER A 253 -4.60 11.49 7.58
N ILE A 254 -3.86 11.12 6.53
CA ILE A 254 -4.02 11.70 5.19
C ILE A 254 -5.42 11.40 4.65
N TYR A 255 -5.85 10.15 4.73
CA TYR A 255 -7.15 9.72 4.22
C TYR A 255 -8.30 10.38 4.98
N LYS A 256 -8.20 10.51 6.31
CA LYS A 256 -9.21 11.22 7.12
C LYS A 256 -9.31 12.70 6.73
N ASN A 257 -8.17 13.38 6.54
CA ASN A 257 -8.17 14.78 6.12
C ASN A 257 -8.77 14.96 4.71
N PHE A 258 -8.51 14.01 3.81
CA PHE A 258 -9.13 13.99 2.49
C PHE A 258 -10.64 13.80 2.55
N LEU A 259 -11.13 12.88 3.38
CA LEU A 259 -12.56 12.68 3.59
C LEU A 259 -13.23 13.95 4.14
N ILE A 260 -12.61 14.61 5.12
CA ILE A 260 -13.10 15.88 5.68
C ILE A 260 -13.08 16.98 4.61
N SER A 261 -12.04 17.06 3.78
CA SER A 261 -11.95 18.11 2.76
C SER A 261 -12.92 17.89 1.58
N THR A 262 -13.31 16.64 1.32
CA THR A 262 -14.16 16.27 0.18
C THR A 262 -15.64 16.19 0.54
N PHE A 263 -15.96 15.77 1.77
CA PHE A 263 -17.33 15.50 2.23
C PHE A 263 -17.74 16.26 3.49
N GLY A 264 -16.82 16.97 4.13
CA GLY A 264 -17.09 17.81 5.31
C GLY A 264 -17.25 19.28 4.93
#